data_AF-A0A7C5Q4U6-F1
#
_entry.id   AF-A0A7C5Q4U6-F1
#
_cell.length_a   1.000
_cell.length_b   1.000
_cell.length_c   1.000
_cell.angle_alpha   90.00
_cell.angle_beta   90.00
_cell.angle_gamma   90.00
#
_symmetry.space_group_name_H-M   'P 1'
#
loop_
_entity.id
_entity.type
_entity.pdbx_description
1 polymer ?
#
loop_
_entity_poly.entity_id
_entity_poly.type
_entity_poly.pdbx_seq_one_letter_code
_entity_poly.pdbx_strand_id
1 'polypeptide(L)'
;MTQKSAALQPARDDSVMAFEVKPLDVRGRVLRLGAVIDEIISKHDYPDAVSMLLGEAVALAALLGSTLKFDGKLTLQTQTDGPVSMLVADYTTP
;
A
#
# COMPACT_ATOMS: atom_id res chain seq x y z
N MET A 1 9.20 -40.00 -1.34
CA MET A 1 9.67 -39.11 -2.42
C MET A 1 8.49 -38.93 -3.36
N THR A 2 7.77 -37.82 -3.40
CA THR A 2 8.21 -36.41 -3.38
C THR A 2 7.07 -35.57 -2.83
N GLN A 3 7.35 -34.85 -1.73
CA GLN A 3 6.42 -33.98 -1.05
C GLN A 3 6.17 -32.76 -1.96
N LYS A 4 4.92 -32.57 -2.39
CA LYS A 4 4.45 -31.39 -3.11
C LYS A 4 4.68 -30.20 -2.18
N SER A 5 5.68 -29.38 -2.50
CA SER A 5 6.01 -28.18 -1.75
C SER A 5 4.74 -27.35 -1.60
N ALA A 6 4.26 -27.21 -0.36
CA ALA A 6 3.19 -26.30 -0.04
C ALA A 6 3.62 -24.92 -0.53
N ALA A 7 2.90 -24.34 -1.48
CA ALA A 7 3.00 -22.92 -1.76
C ALA A 7 2.82 -22.23 -0.40
N LEU A 8 3.83 -21.50 0.06
CA LEU A 8 3.70 -20.66 1.24
C LEU A 8 2.46 -19.79 0.99
N GLN A 9 1.40 -20.01 1.76
CA GLN A 9 0.34 -19.01 1.89
C GLN A 9 1.07 -17.75 2.36
N PRO A 10 1.05 -16.62 1.60
CA PRO A 10 1.71 -15.41 2.06
C PRO A 10 1.04 -15.01 3.37
N ALA A 11 1.78 -15.18 4.46
CA ALA A 11 1.25 -15.16 5.79
C ALA A 11 1.03 -13.70 6.22
N ARG A 12 -0.19 -13.17 6.14
CA ARG A 12 -0.59 -11.90 6.81
C ARG A 12 0.45 -10.75 6.71
N ASP A 13 1.14 -10.62 5.58
CA ASP A 13 2.25 -9.67 5.49
C ASP A 13 1.74 -8.23 5.38
N ASP A 14 0.59 -8.07 4.71
CA ASP A 14 -0.12 -6.81 4.58
C ASP A 14 -0.80 -6.42 5.90
N SER A 15 -0.29 -5.37 6.56
CA SER A 15 -0.84 -4.92 7.83
C SER A 15 -0.61 -3.43 8.08
N VAL A 16 -1.56 -2.81 8.78
CA VAL A 16 -1.45 -1.44 9.28
C VAL A 16 -1.58 -1.47 10.79
N MET A 17 -0.58 -0.95 11.49
CA MET A 17 -0.57 -0.90 12.96
C MET A 17 -0.41 0.54 13.44
N ALA A 18 -1.39 1.01 14.21
CA ALA A 18 -1.28 2.29 14.91
C ALA A 18 -0.37 2.14 16.14
N PHE A 19 0.44 3.15 16.41
CA PHE A 19 1.28 3.22 17.60
C PHE A 19 1.21 4.62 18.23
N GLU A 20 1.57 4.68 19.52
CA GLU A 20 1.62 5.92 20.28
C GLU A 20 2.86 5.91 21.17
N VAL A 21 3.65 6.99 21.09
CA VAL A 21 4.82 7.24 21.93
C VAL A 21 4.40 8.22 23.02
N LYS A 22 3.83 7.68 24.10
CA LYS A 22 3.25 8.46 25.21
C LYS A 22 4.17 9.56 25.77
N PRO A 23 5.48 9.34 25.97
CA PRO A 23 6.36 10.38 26.52
C PRO A 23 6.54 11.61 25.60
N LEU A 24 6.28 11.46 24.30
CA LEU A 24 6.45 12.53 23.30
C LEU A 24 5.12 13.04 22.76
N ASP A 25 3.98 12.50 23.21
CA ASP A 25 2.64 12.77 22.66
C ASP A 25 2.57 12.58 21.12
N VAL A 26 3.33 11.62 20.59
CA VAL A 26 3.38 11.31 19.16
C VAL A 26 2.53 10.09 18.86
N ARG A 27 1.62 10.22 17.89
CA ARG A 27 0.87 9.10 17.31
C ARG A 27 1.32 8.85 15.90
N GLY A 28 1.44 7.59 15.53
CA GLY A 28 1.85 7.20 14.20
C GLY A 28 1.18 5.90 13.76
N ARG A 29 1.51 5.50 12.54
CA ARG A 29 1.09 4.24 11.95
C ARG A 29 2.27 3.63 11.21
N VAL A 30 2.38 2.31 11.27
CA VAL A 30 3.32 1.53 10.47
C VAL A 30 2.49 0.72 9.48
N LEU A 31 2.82 0.84 8.21
CA LEU A 31 2.27 0.04 7.14
C LEU A 31 3.33 -0.95 6.67
N ARG A 32 2.93 -2.21 6.51
CA ARG A 32 3.67 -3.20 5.75
C ARG A 32 2.80 -3.64 4.57
N LEU A 33 3.33 -3.51 3.38
CA LEU A 33 2.77 -4.08 2.16
C LEU A 33 3.65 -5.28 1.78
N GLY A 34 3.03 -6.44 1.64
CA GLY A 34 3.62 -7.68 1.14
C GLY A 34 3.06 -7.99 -0.24
N ALA A 35 2.33 -9.10 -0.36
CA ALA A 35 1.89 -9.61 -1.66
C ALA A 35 0.94 -8.64 -2.40
N VAL A 36 0.20 -7.79 -1.70
CA VAL A 36 -0.72 -6.84 -2.33
C VAL A 36 0.01 -5.85 -3.23
N ILE A 37 1.17 -5.33 -2.80
CA ILE A 37 1.88 -4.36 -3.65
C ILE A 37 2.53 -5.05 -4.85
N ASP A 38 3.05 -6.26 -4.66
CA ASP A 38 3.60 -7.06 -5.75
C ASP A 38 2.55 -7.36 -6.82
N GLU A 39 1.31 -7.67 -6.41
CA GLU A 39 0.19 -7.90 -7.34
C GLU A 39 -0.21 -6.62 -8.10
N ILE A 40 -0.19 -5.45 -7.45
CA ILE A 40 -0.53 -4.18 -8.09
C ILE A 40 0.53 -3.80 -9.12
N ILE A 41 1.81 -3.89 -8.76
CA ILE A 41 2.91 -3.49 -9.63
C ILE A 41 3.06 -4.49 -10.78
N SER A 42 2.98 -5.80 -10.53
CA SER A 42 3.17 -6.83 -11.57
C SER A 42 2.09 -6.87 -12.66
N LYS A 43 0.93 -6.22 -12.44
CA LYS A 43 -0.11 -6.09 -13.47
C LYS A 43 0.33 -5.29 -14.68
N HIS A 44 1.34 -4.44 -14.52
CA HIS A 44 1.84 -3.57 -15.58
C HIS A 44 3.37 -3.64 -15.63
N ASP A 45 3.93 -3.76 -16.84
CA ASP A 45 5.37 -3.78 -17.05
C ASP A 45 5.92 -2.34 -17.05
N TYR A 46 5.76 -1.66 -15.91
CA TYR A 46 6.25 -0.30 -15.72
C TYR A 46 7.75 -0.28 -15.49
N PRO A 47 8.46 0.77 -15.97
CA PRO A 47 9.84 1.00 -15.57
C PRO A 47 9.97 1.09 -14.04
N ASP A 48 11.10 0.62 -13.48
CA ASP A 48 11.34 0.55 -12.04
C ASP A 48 11.00 1.85 -11.29
N ALA A 49 11.32 3.01 -11.89
CA ALA A 49 11.03 4.31 -11.30
C ALA A 49 9.52 4.59 -11.14
N VAL A 50 8.70 4.16 -12.11
CA VAL A 50 7.24 4.31 -12.07
C VAL A 50 6.62 3.31 -11.09
N SER A 51 7.16 2.09 -11.04
CA SER A 51 6.75 1.06 -10.08
C SER A 51 6.99 1.50 -8.63
N MET A 52 8.15 2.12 -8.34
CA MET A 52 8.43 2.71 -7.02
C MET A 52 7.44 3.83 -6.67
N LEU A 53 7.21 4.77 -7.61
CA LEU A 53 6.27 5.87 -7.38
C LEU A 53 4.84 5.36 -7.12
N LEU A 54 4.39 4.35 -7.86
CA LEU A 54 3.10 3.72 -7.63
C LEU A 54 3.04 3.06 -6.25
N GLY A 55 4.10 2.37 -5.84
CA GLY A 55 4.19 1.77 -4.51
C GLY A 55 4.12 2.79 -3.37
N GLU A 56 4.82 3.92 -3.51
CA GLU A 56 4.75 5.02 -2.55
C GLU A 56 3.34 5.60 -2.46
N ALA A 57 2.68 5.80 -3.60
CA ALA A 57 1.32 6.33 -3.63
C ALA A 57 0.30 5.37 -3.01
N VAL A 58 0.42 4.06 -3.27
CA VAL A 58 -0.41 3.04 -2.62
C VAL A 58 -0.16 3.02 -1.11
N ALA A 59 1.11 3.10 -0.68
CA ALA A 59 1.47 3.16 0.73
C ALA A 59 0.87 4.40 1.43
N LEU A 60 0.95 5.55 0.77
CA LEU A 60 0.35 6.79 1.27
C LEU A 60 -1.18 6.69 1.35
N ALA A 61 -1.83 6.21 0.29
CA ALA A 61 -3.27 6.02 0.25
C ALA A 61 -3.76 5.07 1.35
N ALA A 62 -3.05 3.95 1.59
CA ALA A 62 -3.37 3.01 2.66
C ALA A 62 -3.16 3.61 4.06
N LEU A 63 -2.08 4.34 4.28
CA LEU A 63 -1.83 5.03 5.55
C LEU A 63 -2.93 6.07 5.84
N LEU A 64 -3.28 6.91 4.86
CA LEU A 64 -4.34 7.90 4.99
C LEU A 64 -5.72 7.24 5.16
N GLY A 65 -6.02 6.23 4.34
CA GLY A 65 -7.27 5.48 4.38
C GLY A 65 -7.51 4.80 5.73
N SER A 66 -6.46 4.23 6.34
CA SER A 66 -6.53 3.63 7.68
C SER A 66 -6.80 4.63 8.82
N THR A 67 -6.80 5.94 8.52
CA THR A 67 -7.14 6.99 9.48
C THR A 67 -8.62 7.38 9.46
N LEU A 68 -9.34 7.02 8.40
CA LEU A 68 -10.74 7.34 8.23
C LEU A 68 -11.59 6.50 9.20
N LYS A 69 -12.56 7.16 9.82
CA LYS A 69 -13.46 6.55 10.83
C LYS A 69 -14.82 6.15 10.26
N PHE A 70 -15.00 6.31 8.95
CA PHE A 70 -16.26 6.12 8.26
C PHE A 70 -16.06 5.24 7.04
N ASP A 71 -17.10 4.50 6.67
CA ASP A 71 -17.07 3.61 5.53
C ASP A 71 -17.11 4.45 4.25
N GLY A 72 -16.07 4.34 3.42
CA GLY A 72 -15.91 5.15 2.23
C GLY A 72 -14.74 4.72 1.36
N LYS A 73 -14.63 5.40 0.22
CA LYS A 73 -13.53 5.26 -0.72
C LYS A 73 -12.67 6.52 -0.67
N LEU A 74 -11.39 6.34 -0.40
CA LEU A 74 -10.37 7.38 -0.54
C LEU A 74 -9.67 7.17 -1.89
N THR A 75 -9.65 8.21 -2.71
CA THR A 75 -8.91 8.24 -3.97
C THR A 75 -7.78 9.26 -3.84
N LEU A 76 -6.55 8.77 -3.91
CA LEU A 76 -5.35 9.60 -4.05
C LEU A 76 -5.06 9.76 -5.54
N GLN A 77 -5.17 10.98 -6.05
CA GLN A 77 -4.88 11.30 -7.44
C GLN A 77 -3.81 12.39 -7.51
N THR A 78 -2.82 12.19 -8.36
CA THR A 78 -1.79 13.18 -8.69
C THR A 78 -1.72 13.33 -10.20
N GLN A 79 -1.57 14.57 -10.68
CA GLN A 79 -1.48 14.89 -12.10
C GLN A 79 -0.28 15.79 -12.31
N THR A 80 0.54 15.49 -13.31
CA THR A 80 1.78 16.21 -13.57
C THR A 80 2.00 16.43 -15.06
N ASP A 81 2.80 17.43 -15.41
CA ASP A 81 3.25 17.68 -16.79
C ASP A 81 4.54 16.90 -17.12
N GLY A 82 4.88 15.88 -16.31
CA GLY A 82 6.09 15.08 -16.43
C GLY A 82 5.88 13.72 -17.11
N PRO A 83 6.89 12.82 -17.04
CA PRO A 83 6.84 11.49 -17.64
C PRO A 83 5.69 10.61 -17.15
N VAL A 84 5.16 10.87 -15.94
CA VAL A 84 3.96 10.24 -15.40
C VAL A 84 2.86 11.30 -15.34
N SER A 85 1.99 11.31 -16.35
CA SER A 85 0.96 12.34 -16.49
C SER A 85 -0.11 12.26 -15.40
N MET A 86 -0.41 11.05 -14.92
CA MET A 86 -1.44 10.82 -13.92
C MET A 86 -1.15 9.56 -13.12
N LEU A 87 -1.34 9.65 -11.80
CA LEU A 87 -1.27 8.54 -10.87
C LEU A 87 -2.55 8.52 -10.05
N VAL A 88 -3.14 7.34 -9.90
CA VAL A 88 -4.34 7.13 -9.09
C VAL A 88 -4.15 5.91 -8.20
N ALA A 89 -4.38 6.06 -6.90
CA ALA A 89 -4.43 4.98 -5.92
C ALA A 89 -5.74 5.05 -5.14
N ASP A 90 -6.47 3.95 -5.12
CA ASP A 90 -7.76 3.84 -4.45
C ASP A 90 -7.64 2.97 -3.20
N TYR A 91 -8.19 3.45 -2.09
CA TYR A 91 -8.35 2.70 -0.85
C TYR A 91 -9.82 2.67 -0.45
N THR A 92 -10.38 1.48 -0.29
CA THR A 92 -11.75 1.29 0.20
C THR A 92 -11.66 0.78 1.63
N THR A 93 -12.37 1.42 2.56
CA THR A 93 -12.48 0.92 3.94
C THR A 93 -13.28 -0.39 3.94
N PRO A 94 -12.85 -1.40 4.71
CA PRO A 94 -13.55 -2.67 4.83
C PRO A 94 -14.88 -2.56 5.55
#